data_AF-A0A955YVP4-F1
#
_entry.id   AF-A0A955YVP4-F1
#
_cell.length_a   1.000
_cell.length_b   1.000
_cell.length_c   1.000
_cell.angle_alpha   90.00
_cell.angle_beta   90.00
_cell.angle_gamma   90.00
#
_symmetry.space_group_name_H-M   'P 1'
#
loop_
_entity.id
_entity.type
_entity.pdbx_description
1 polymer ?
#
loop_
_entity_poly.entity_id
_entity_poly.type
_entity_poly.pdbx_seq_one_letter_code
_entity_poly.pdbx_strand_id
1 'polypeptide(L)'
;MTAPPGPAAQAAPNRLVRNVIIASILGALVFAALSAYGDVDALRTRLGEFQVGAFLIALALVTGNIALRFGRWELYLRYLGLRVSVLESVLVFLSGFVMSVTPAKLGEVLKSVLLWESHRVPIERSAPIVLAERFTDLIALLLIMAVGATRFSFGLPLALGGFLLCGFILTVCLWERLGVALLGTIGRVPRLRGLAARLQAAYAALRSLCLPGPLLAATALALLGWSLEVVAAVQIVQGFGA
;
A
#
# COMPACT_ATOMS: atom_id res chain seq x y z
N MET A 1 -31.04 -26.75 48.38
CA MET A 1 -30.30 -25.49 48.61
C MET A 1 -29.53 -25.16 47.35
N THR A 2 -30.07 -24.25 46.54
CA THR A 2 -29.55 -23.83 45.24
C THR A 2 -28.50 -22.74 45.44
N ALA A 3 -27.31 -22.94 44.88
CA ALA A 3 -26.23 -21.95 44.88
C ALA A 3 -26.64 -20.66 44.14
N PRO A 4 -26.19 -19.48 44.57
CA PRO A 4 -26.56 -18.22 43.92
C PRO A 4 -25.89 -18.09 42.54
N PRO A 5 -26.54 -17.43 41.56
CA PRO A 5 -25.96 -17.16 40.26
C PRO A 5 -24.78 -16.18 40.39
N GLY A 6 -23.65 -16.52 39.76
CA GLY A 6 -22.46 -15.66 39.72
C GLY A 6 -22.70 -14.34 38.97
N PRO A 7 -21.90 -13.29 39.26
CA PRO A 7 -22.11 -11.97 38.71
C PRO A 7 -21.97 -11.97 37.18
N ALA A 8 -22.98 -11.43 36.50
CA ALA A 8 -23.00 -11.21 35.06
C ALA A 8 -21.78 -10.40 34.63
N ALA A 9 -21.02 -10.93 33.67
CA ALA A 9 -19.91 -10.25 33.04
C ALA A 9 -20.41 -8.93 32.43
N GLN A 10 -20.07 -7.82 33.08
CA GLN A 10 -20.35 -6.48 32.57
C GLN A 10 -19.60 -6.30 31.25
N ALA A 11 -20.32 -6.33 30.13
CA ALA A 11 -19.79 -6.03 28.82
C ALA A 11 -19.30 -4.58 28.82
N ALA A 12 -17.97 -4.40 28.82
CA ALA A 12 -17.36 -3.09 28.77
C ALA A 12 -17.92 -2.28 27.57
N PRO A 13 -18.25 -0.98 27.74
CA PRO A 13 -18.79 -0.18 26.66
C PRO A 13 -17.85 -0.23 25.46
N ASN A 14 -18.44 -0.55 24.30
CA ASN A 14 -17.77 -0.89 23.06
C ASN A 14 -16.79 0.22 22.66
N ARG A 15 -15.49 0.03 22.97
CA ARG A 15 -14.42 1.02 22.79
C ARG A 15 -14.39 1.57 21.36
N LEU A 16 -14.82 0.76 20.39
CA LEU A 16 -14.94 1.14 18.99
C LEU A 16 -15.95 2.27 18.77
N VAL A 17 -17.16 2.15 19.36
CA VAL A 17 -18.22 3.16 19.23
C VAL A 17 -17.79 4.49 19.83
N ARG A 18 -17.16 4.45 21.00
CA ARG A 18 -16.60 5.66 21.63
C ARG A 18 -15.52 6.31 20.76
N ASN A 19 -14.62 5.53 20.18
CA ASN A 19 -13.56 6.05 19.30
C ASN A 19 -14.12 6.64 18.00
N VAL A 20 -15.16 6.03 17.42
CA VAL A 20 -15.85 6.57 16.24
C VAL A 20 -16.52 7.89 16.59
N ILE A 21 -17.25 7.98 17.71
CA ILE A 21 -17.90 9.22 18.16
C ILE A 21 -16.86 10.33 18.38
N ILE A 22 -15.75 10.02 19.07
CA ILE A 22 -14.67 10.99 19.30
C ILE A 22 -14.07 11.44 17.96
N ALA A 23 -13.79 10.52 17.04
CA ALA A 23 -13.25 10.86 15.71
C ALA A 23 -14.22 11.73 14.90
N SER A 24 -15.52 11.43 14.94
CA SER A 24 -16.55 12.25 14.27
C SER A 24 -16.66 13.65 14.86
N ILE A 25 -16.66 13.79 16.19
CA ILE A 25 -16.69 15.10 16.86
C ILE A 25 -15.42 15.89 16.54
N LEU A 26 -14.25 15.24 16.58
CA LEU A 26 -12.98 15.88 16.28
C LEU A 26 -12.90 16.31 14.82
N GLY A 27 -13.40 15.49 13.88
CA GLY A 27 -13.53 15.84 12.47
C GLY A 27 -14.47 17.03 12.25
N ALA A 28 -15.62 17.06 12.95
CA ALA A 28 -16.55 18.19 12.89
C ALA A 28 -15.93 19.49 13.45
N LEU A 29 -15.17 19.39 14.54
CA LEU A 29 -14.44 20.52 15.13
C LEU A 29 -13.35 21.05 14.19
N VAL A 30 -12.57 20.17 13.57
CA VAL A 30 -11.56 20.55 12.57
C VAL A 30 -12.23 21.23 11.37
N PHE A 31 -13.33 20.68 10.86
CA PHE A 31 -14.08 21.27 9.77
C PHE A 31 -14.66 22.65 10.14
N ALA A 32 -15.21 22.79 11.33
CA ALA A 32 -15.72 24.06 11.85
C ALA A 32 -14.59 25.09 12.02
N ALA A 33 -13.43 24.68 12.52
CA ALA A 33 -12.25 25.55 12.64
C ALA A 33 -11.71 25.98 11.26
N LEU A 34 -11.65 25.06 10.29
CA LEU A 34 -11.27 25.36 8.91
C LEU A 34 -12.30 26.27 8.22
N SER A 35 -13.57 26.12 8.54
CA SER A 35 -14.66 26.97 8.04
C SER A 35 -14.69 28.34 8.71
N ALA A 36 -14.27 28.45 9.97
CA ALA A 36 -14.12 29.74 10.64
C ALA A 36 -12.85 30.49 10.19
N TYR A 37 -11.80 29.75 9.82
CA TYR A 37 -10.53 30.30 9.34
C TYR A 37 -10.51 30.57 7.83
N GLY A 38 -11.24 29.76 7.05
CA GLY A 38 -11.33 29.88 5.60
C GLY A 38 -12.54 30.70 5.15
N ASP A 39 -12.40 31.35 4.00
CA ASP A 39 -13.52 32.04 3.36
C ASP A 39 -14.48 31.01 2.75
N VAL A 40 -15.48 30.60 3.55
CA VAL A 40 -16.48 29.58 3.18
C VAL A 40 -17.28 30.00 1.96
N ASP A 41 -17.53 31.31 1.81
CA ASP A 41 -18.27 31.84 0.67
C ASP A 41 -17.43 31.73 -0.62
N ALA A 42 -16.13 32.04 -0.55
CA ALA A 42 -15.21 31.78 -1.65
C ALA A 42 -15.11 30.29 -1.98
N LEU A 43 -15.00 29.41 -0.97
CA LEU A 43 -14.95 27.95 -1.18
C LEU A 43 -16.24 27.42 -1.83
N ARG A 44 -17.40 27.87 -1.37
CA ARG A 44 -18.71 27.48 -1.91
C ARG A 44 -18.89 27.95 -3.35
N THR A 45 -18.45 29.17 -3.66
CA THR A 45 -18.50 29.72 -5.02
C THR A 45 -17.59 28.90 -5.95
N ARG A 46 -16.36 28.62 -5.54
CA ARG A 46 -15.40 27.81 -6.33
C ARG A 46 -15.84 26.35 -6.51
N LEU A 47 -16.50 25.76 -5.52
CA LEU A 47 -17.09 24.42 -5.65
C LEU A 47 -18.33 24.43 -6.56
N GLY A 48 -19.10 25.51 -6.56
CA GLY A 48 -20.25 25.68 -7.47
C GLY A 48 -19.84 25.86 -8.94
N GLU A 49 -18.66 26.44 -9.18
CA GLU A 49 -18.07 26.60 -10.51
C GLU A 49 -17.30 25.35 -10.99
N PHE A 50 -17.15 24.34 -10.13
CA PHE A 50 -16.34 23.17 -10.43
C PHE A 50 -16.93 22.34 -11.56
N GLN A 51 -16.12 22.03 -12.57
CA GLN A 51 -16.57 21.26 -13.71
C GLN A 51 -16.81 19.78 -13.33
N VAL A 52 -18.07 19.36 -13.31
CA VAL A 52 -18.46 17.96 -13.03
C VAL A 52 -17.79 16.97 -14.00
N GLY A 53 -17.53 17.39 -15.24
CA GLY A 53 -16.78 16.57 -16.20
C GLY A 53 -15.37 16.22 -15.71
N ALA A 54 -14.65 17.19 -15.12
CA ALA A 54 -13.33 16.96 -14.55
C ALA A 54 -13.38 16.00 -13.37
N PHE A 55 -14.43 16.07 -12.54
CA PHE A 55 -14.67 15.08 -11.47
C PHE A 55 -14.81 13.66 -12.01
N LEU A 56 -15.66 13.46 -13.02
CA LEU A 56 -15.94 12.14 -13.58
C LEU A 56 -14.71 11.54 -14.26
N ILE A 57 -13.91 12.36 -14.96
CA ILE A 57 -12.65 11.94 -15.55
C ILE A 57 -11.65 11.55 -14.46
N ALA A 58 -11.47 12.38 -13.42
CA ALA A 58 -10.59 12.06 -12.31
C ALA A 58 -11.02 10.77 -11.59
N LEU A 59 -12.32 10.57 -11.38
CA LEU A 59 -12.86 9.34 -10.79
C LEU A 59 -12.57 8.10 -11.66
N ALA A 60 -12.72 8.22 -12.98
CA ALA A 60 -12.40 7.13 -13.91
C ALA A 60 -10.90 6.80 -13.89
N LEU A 61 -10.03 7.81 -13.85
CA LEU A 61 -8.58 7.65 -13.78
C LEU A 61 -8.13 6.97 -12.47
N VAL A 62 -8.68 7.41 -11.33
CA VAL A 62 -8.41 6.78 -10.02
C VAL A 62 -8.92 5.34 -9.98
N THR A 63 -10.09 5.07 -10.56
CA THR A 63 -10.62 3.70 -10.69
C THR A 63 -9.70 2.83 -11.54
N GLY A 64 -9.19 3.38 -12.66
CA GLY A 64 -8.18 2.73 -13.49
C GLY A 64 -6.89 2.42 -12.73
N ASN A 65 -6.42 3.34 -11.88
CA ASN A 65 -5.27 3.10 -11.01
C ASN A 65 -5.52 1.93 -10.04
N ILE A 66 -6.71 1.84 -9.43
CA ILE A 66 -7.09 0.71 -8.56
C ILE A 66 -7.05 -0.61 -9.36
N ALA A 67 -7.56 -0.63 -10.59
CA ALA A 67 -7.52 -1.81 -11.45
C ALA A 67 -6.08 -2.23 -11.82
N LEU A 68 -5.20 -1.27 -12.13
CA LEU A 68 -3.77 -1.55 -12.39
C LEU A 68 -3.08 -2.12 -11.15
N ARG A 69 -3.37 -1.57 -9.96
CA ARG A 69 -2.86 -2.10 -8.69
C ARG A 69 -3.34 -3.53 -8.43
N PHE A 70 -4.60 -3.83 -8.75
CA PHE A 70 -5.11 -5.20 -8.68
C PHE A 70 -4.41 -6.13 -9.67
N GLY A 71 -4.23 -5.69 -10.93
CA GLY A 71 -3.48 -6.46 -11.93
C GLY A 71 -2.04 -6.76 -11.51
N ARG A 72 -1.38 -5.81 -10.83
CA ARG A 72 -0.04 -6.01 -10.26
C ARG A 72 -0.04 -7.02 -9.12
N TRP A 73 -1.05 -6.98 -8.25
CA TRP A 73 -1.24 -7.98 -7.19
C TRP A 73 -1.40 -9.39 -7.77
N GLU A 74 -2.27 -9.56 -8.77
CA GLU A 74 -2.46 -10.82 -9.49
C GLU A 74 -1.15 -11.32 -10.13
N LEU A 75 -0.39 -10.40 -10.73
CA LEU A 75 0.91 -10.71 -11.32
C LEU A 75 1.88 -11.26 -10.28
N TYR A 76 1.94 -10.68 -9.08
CA TYR A 76 2.77 -11.18 -7.98
C TYR A 76 2.35 -12.57 -7.49
N LEU A 77 1.05 -12.82 -7.35
CA LEU A 77 0.54 -14.15 -7.00
C LEU A 77 0.97 -15.20 -8.02
N ARG A 78 0.88 -14.88 -9.33
CA ARG A 78 1.31 -15.76 -10.42
C ARG A 78 2.81 -16.05 -10.37
N TYR A 79 3.66 -15.04 -10.14
CA TYR A 79 5.11 -15.26 -10.03
C TYR A 79 5.50 -16.12 -8.83
N LEU A 80 4.73 -16.04 -7.74
CA LEU A 80 4.93 -16.91 -6.57
C LEU A 80 4.28 -18.30 -6.72
N GLY A 81 3.61 -18.56 -7.85
CA GLY A 81 2.90 -19.82 -8.12
C GLY A 81 1.65 -20.02 -7.25
N LEU A 82 1.10 -18.94 -6.68
CA LEU A 82 -0.09 -18.95 -5.85
C LEU A 82 -1.32 -18.90 -6.75
N ARG A 83 -2.21 -19.90 -6.63
CA ARG A 83 -3.47 -19.97 -7.38
C ARG A 83 -4.61 -19.59 -6.45
N VAL A 84 -5.25 -18.47 -6.75
CA VAL A 84 -6.43 -17.94 -6.04
C VAL A 84 -7.49 -17.66 -7.10
N SER A 85 -8.77 -17.88 -6.78
CA SER A 85 -9.83 -17.52 -7.73
C SER A 85 -9.88 -15.99 -7.89
N VAL A 86 -10.22 -15.50 -9.09
CA VAL A 86 -10.19 -14.05 -9.37
C VAL A 86 -11.11 -13.29 -8.41
N LEU A 87 -12.30 -13.83 -8.11
CA LEU A 87 -13.26 -13.21 -7.22
C LEU A 87 -12.71 -13.09 -5.78
N GLU A 88 -12.13 -14.16 -5.24
CA GLU A 88 -11.51 -14.14 -3.91
C GLU A 88 -10.31 -13.20 -3.87
N SER A 89 -9.49 -13.18 -4.92
CA SER A 89 -8.34 -12.29 -5.00
C SER A 89 -8.76 -10.82 -5.03
N VAL A 90 -9.85 -10.48 -5.74
CA VAL A 90 -10.42 -9.12 -5.71
C VAL A 90 -10.88 -8.77 -4.29
N LEU A 91 -11.59 -9.66 -3.60
CA LEU A 91 -12.05 -9.43 -2.23
C LEU A 91 -10.88 -9.24 -1.25
N VAL A 92 -9.83 -10.07 -1.36
CA VAL A 92 -8.59 -9.95 -0.58
C VAL A 92 -7.87 -8.64 -0.91
N PHE A 93 -7.85 -8.22 -2.16
CA PHE A 93 -7.22 -6.98 -2.57
C PHE A 93 -7.96 -5.76 -2.03
N LEU A 94 -9.29 -5.74 -2.16
CA LEU A 94 -10.16 -4.65 -1.69
C LEU A 94 -10.21 -4.56 -0.16
N SER A 95 -10.22 -5.68 0.55
CA SER A 95 -10.16 -5.68 2.01
C SER A 95 -8.87 -5.06 2.55
N GLY A 96 -7.77 -5.15 1.79
CA GLY A 96 -6.51 -4.45 2.10
C GLY A 96 -6.65 -2.93 2.19
N PHE A 97 -7.66 -2.33 1.55
CA PHE A 97 -7.93 -0.89 1.64
C PHE A 97 -8.67 -0.48 2.92
N VAL A 98 -9.31 -1.41 3.64
CA VAL A 98 -10.07 -1.09 4.88
C VAL A 98 -9.16 -0.47 5.95
N MET A 99 -7.87 -0.79 5.92
CA MET A 99 -6.86 -0.24 6.83
C MET A 99 -5.89 0.75 6.17
N SER A 100 -6.27 1.37 5.04
CA SER A 100 -5.42 2.36 4.34
C SER A 100 -4.99 3.54 5.21
N VAL A 101 -5.78 3.86 6.25
CA VAL A 101 -5.54 4.98 7.18
C VAL A 101 -4.50 4.64 8.25
N THR A 102 -4.06 3.37 8.35
CA THR A 102 -3.05 2.97 9.35
C THR A 102 -1.64 3.43 8.94
N PRO A 103 -0.84 4.01 9.87
CA PRO A 103 0.54 4.37 9.58
C PRO A 103 1.33 3.11 9.20
N ALA A 104 2.18 3.24 8.17
CA ALA A 104 2.94 2.16 7.52
C ALA A 104 2.13 1.17 6.65
N LYS A 105 0.87 1.46 6.29
CA LYS A 105 0.03 0.60 5.42
C LYS A 105 -0.07 -0.85 5.92
N LEU A 106 -0.27 -1.03 7.23
CA LEU A 106 -0.48 -2.36 7.84
C LEU A 106 -1.66 -3.12 7.22
N GLY A 107 -2.61 -2.41 6.59
CA GLY A 107 -3.69 -3.02 5.81
C GLY A 107 -3.23 -3.90 4.65
N GLU A 108 -2.06 -3.66 4.06
CA GLU A 108 -1.53 -4.54 3.01
C GLU A 108 -1.00 -5.87 3.59
N VAL A 109 -0.59 -5.88 4.87
CA VAL A 109 -0.25 -7.11 5.60
C VAL A 109 -1.49 -7.96 5.86
N LEU A 110 -2.67 -7.35 6.00
CA LEU A 110 -3.94 -8.09 6.13
C LEU A 110 -4.20 -8.97 4.90
N LYS A 111 -3.77 -8.58 3.69
CA LYS A 111 -3.89 -9.43 2.50
C LYS A 111 -3.21 -10.78 2.70
N SER A 112 -2.04 -10.77 3.34
CA SER A 112 -1.29 -12.00 3.67
C SER A 112 -1.99 -12.84 4.74
N VAL A 113 -2.59 -12.18 5.74
CA VAL A 113 -3.38 -12.86 6.78
C VAL A 113 -4.63 -13.50 6.18
N LEU A 114 -5.34 -12.78 5.30
CA LEU A 114 -6.53 -13.29 4.62
C LEU A 114 -6.21 -14.45 3.68
N LEU A 115 -5.10 -14.39 2.94
CA LEU A 115 -4.63 -15.53 2.14
C LEU A 115 -4.25 -16.75 2.98
N TRP A 116 -3.71 -16.53 4.19
CA TRP A 116 -3.46 -17.62 5.13
C TRP A 116 -4.76 -18.21 5.66
N GLU A 117 -5.78 -17.39 5.91
CA GLU A 117 -7.06 -17.83 6.44
C GLU A 117 -7.91 -18.56 5.39
N SER A 118 -7.95 -18.06 4.15
CA SER A 118 -8.75 -18.63 3.06
C SER A 118 -8.05 -19.76 2.30
N HIS A 119 -6.75 -19.63 2.00
CA HIS A 119 -6.01 -20.57 1.14
C HIS A 119 -4.83 -21.25 1.85
N ARG A 120 -4.64 -21.02 3.15
CA ARG A 120 -3.51 -21.56 3.93
C ARG A 120 -2.14 -21.22 3.31
N VAL A 121 -2.06 -20.12 2.56
CA VAL A 121 -0.79 -19.63 2.02
C VAL A 121 0.09 -19.18 3.19
N PRO A 122 1.34 -19.67 3.31
CA PRO A 122 2.24 -19.21 4.37
C PRO A 122 2.48 -17.71 4.25
N ILE A 123 2.32 -16.97 5.36
CA ILE A 123 2.50 -15.51 5.42
C ILE A 123 3.91 -15.13 4.95
N GLU A 124 4.90 -15.99 5.19
CA GLU A 124 6.28 -15.80 4.76
C GLU A 124 6.41 -15.70 3.24
N ARG A 125 5.51 -16.32 2.47
CA ARG A 125 5.53 -16.26 1.00
C ARG A 125 4.80 -15.04 0.45
N SER A 126 3.71 -14.61 1.09
CA SER A 126 2.88 -13.49 0.60
C SER A 126 3.29 -12.13 1.16
N ALA A 127 3.84 -12.06 2.37
CA ALA A 127 4.24 -10.79 2.99
C ALA A 127 5.31 -10.03 2.18
N PRO A 128 6.30 -10.69 1.54
CA PRO A 128 7.26 -10.02 0.67
C PRO A 128 6.64 -9.29 -0.54
N ILE A 129 5.42 -9.63 -0.94
CA ILE A 129 4.70 -8.93 -2.02
C ILE A 129 4.52 -7.46 -1.66
N VAL A 130 4.18 -7.16 -0.39
CA VAL A 130 3.98 -5.79 0.08
C VAL A 130 5.26 -4.98 -0.07
N LEU A 131 6.41 -5.55 0.29
CA LEU A 131 7.71 -4.89 0.14
C LEU A 131 8.06 -4.68 -1.34
N ALA A 132 7.81 -5.68 -2.20
CA ALA A 132 8.01 -5.56 -3.64
C ALA A 132 7.11 -4.47 -4.26
N GLU A 133 5.86 -4.34 -3.81
CA GLU A 133 4.95 -3.26 -4.20
C GLU A 133 5.51 -1.89 -3.81
N ARG A 134 6.00 -1.73 -2.58
CA ARG A 134 6.61 -0.46 -2.14
C ARG A 134 7.85 -0.13 -2.97
N PHE A 135 8.66 -1.14 -3.26
CA PHE A 135 9.89 -0.96 -4.01
C PHE A 135 9.62 -0.56 -5.46
N THR A 136 8.66 -1.20 -6.12
CA THR A 136 8.24 -0.84 -7.49
C THR A 136 7.52 0.50 -7.54
N ASP A 137 6.73 0.85 -6.52
CA ASP A 137 6.16 2.20 -6.37
C ASP A 137 7.25 3.26 -6.26
N LEU A 138 8.30 3.01 -5.47
CA LEU A 138 9.43 3.93 -5.33
C LEU A 138 10.16 4.13 -6.66
N ILE A 139 10.46 3.05 -7.40
CA ILE A 139 11.08 3.15 -8.72
C ILE A 139 10.19 3.95 -9.69
N ALA A 140 8.89 3.67 -9.72
CA ALA A 140 7.95 4.40 -10.58
C ALA A 140 7.92 5.90 -10.26
N LEU A 141 7.86 6.27 -8.98
CA LEU A 141 7.91 7.67 -8.56
C LEU A 141 9.24 8.34 -8.90
N LEU A 142 10.37 7.64 -8.78
CA LEU A 142 11.68 8.15 -9.18
C LEU A 142 11.76 8.37 -10.69
N LEU A 143 11.16 7.50 -11.51
CA LEU A 143 11.06 7.69 -12.96
C LEU A 143 10.22 8.92 -13.31
N ILE A 144 9.05 9.09 -12.69
CA ILE A 144 8.21 10.28 -12.88
C ILE A 144 8.96 11.54 -12.45
N MET A 145 9.64 11.48 -11.30
CA MET A 145 10.47 12.58 -10.80
C MET A 145 11.60 12.92 -11.76
N ALA A 146 12.27 11.93 -12.35
CA ALA A 146 13.33 12.15 -13.33
C ALA A 146 12.82 12.89 -14.59
N VAL A 147 11.60 12.57 -15.04
CA VAL A 147 10.96 13.32 -16.13
C VAL A 147 10.66 14.77 -15.71
N GLY A 148 10.14 14.96 -14.50
CA GLY A 148 9.84 16.28 -13.93
C GLY A 148 11.06 17.12 -13.54
N ALA A 149 12.23 16.49 -13.37
CA ALA A 149 13.47 17.14 -12.97
C ALA A 149 13.97 18.18 -14.00
N THR A 150 13.51 18.10 -15.25
CA THR A 150 13.75 19.13 -16.27
C THR A 150 13.12 20.48 -15.93
N ARG A 151 12.11 20.51 -15.03
CA ARG A 151 11.41 21.72 -14.59
C ARG A 151 11.84 22.23 -13.22
N PHE A 152 12.47 21.38 -12.40
CA PHE A 152 12.86 21.72 -11.03
C PHE A 152 14.32 21.36 -10.77
N SER A 153 15.14 22.34 -10.41
CA SER A 153 16.58 22.19 -10.14
C SER A 153 16.89 21.19 -9.01
N PHE A 154 15.96 20.97 -8.08
CA PHE A 154 16.10 20.01 -6.99
C PHE A 154 15.73 18.56 -7.38
N GLY A 155 15.02 18.36 -8.50
CA GLY A 155 14.50 17.04 -8.87
C GLY A 155 15.59 16.03 -9.28
N LEU A 156 16.64 16.48 -9.97
CA LEU A 156 17.66 15.59 -10.51
C LEU A 156 18.55 14.94 -9.43
N PRO A 157 19.10 15.68 -8.45
CA PRO A 157 19.90 15.07 -7.38
C PRO A 157 19.10 14.06 -6.54
N LEU A 158 17.83 14.36 -6.24
CA LEU A 158 16.92 13.45 -5.52
C LEU A 158 16.63 12.18 -6.31
N ALA A 159 16.31 12.31 -7.59
CA ALA A 159 16.05 11.16 -8.45
C ALA A 159 17.29 10.25 -8.53
N LEU A 160 18.47 10.82 -8.76
CA LEU A 160 19.73 10.08 -8.79
C LEU A 160 20.04 9.40 -7.45
N GLY A 161 19.91 10.11 -6.33
CA GLY A 161 20.11 9.54 -4.99
C GLY A 161 19.15 8.38 -4.71
N GLY A 162 17.87 8.52 -5.11
CA GLY A 162 16.87 7.46 -5.01
C GLY A 162 17.19 6.25 -5.89
N PHE A 163 17.62 6.46 -7.14
CA PHE A 163 18.02 5.36 -8.02
C PHE A 163 19.25 4.62 -7.50
N LEU A 164 20.24 5.33 -6.96
CA LEU A 164 21.41 4.73 -6.32
C LEU A 164 21.01 3.88 -5.10
N LEU A 165 20.11 4.39 -4.25
CA LEU A 165 19.59 3.63 -3.11
C LEU A 165 18.82 2.39 -3.57
N CYS A 166 17.93 2.51 -4.56
CA CYS A 166 17.20 1.38 -5.13
C CYS A 166 18.14 0.34 -5.74
N GLY A 167 19.17 0.78 -6.49
CA GLY A 167 20.18 -0.09 -7.07
C GLY A 167 21.00 -0.82 -6.01
N PHE A 168 21.37 -0.13 -4.92
CA PHE A 168 22.02 -0.74 -3.77
C PHE A 168 21.13 -1.80 -3.11
N ILE A 169 19.87 -1.47 -2.82
CA ILE A 169 18.89 -2.41 -2.23
C ILE A 169 18.72 -3.64 -3.13
N LEU A 170 18.54 -3.44 -4.44
CA LEU A 170 18.43 -4.55 -5.41
C LEU A 170 19.66 -5.44 -5.41
N THR A 171 20.85 -4.84 -5.41
CA THR A 171 22.11 -5.57 -5.39
C THR A 171 22.19 -6.45 -4.14
N VAL A 172 21.87 -5.89 -2.97
CA VAL A 172 21.84 -6.63 -1.70
C VAL A 172 20.78 -7.74 -1.73
N CYS A 173 19.57 -7.46 -2.21
CA CYS A 173 18.49 -8.44 -2.31
C CYS A 173 18.84 -9.60 -3.25
N LEU A 174 19.47 -9.32 -4.39
CA LEU A 174 19.84 -10.32 -5.39
C LEU A 174 21.12 -11.09 -5.02
N TRP A 175 21.90 -10.62 -4.04
CA TRP A 175 23.13 -11.25 -3.61
C TRP A 175 22.87 -12.50 -2.76
N GLU A 176 22.63 -13.62 -3.45
CA GLU A 176 22.31 -14.92 -2.86
C GLU A 176 23.28 -15.36 -1.77
N ARG A 177 24.58 -15.18 -2.00
CA ARG A 177 25.62 -15.59 -1.04
C ARG A 177 25.48 -14.85 0.29
N LEU A 178 25.20 -13.55 0.25
CA LEU A 178 25.00 -12.75 1.47
C LEU A 178 23.71 -13.14 2.18
N GLY A 179 22.61 -13.27 1.44
CA GLY A 179 21.31 -13.64 2.01
C GLY A 179 21.36 -15.01 2.69
N VAL A 180 21.91 -16.02 2.00
CA VAL A 180 22.03 -17.38 2.54
C VAL A 180 23.05 -17.44 3.68
N ALA A 181 24.17 -16.71 3.61
CA ALA A 181 25.15 -16.68 4.69
C ALA A 181 24.59 -16.06 5.97
N LEU A 182 23.91 -14.92 5.87
CA LEU A 182 23.29 -14.23 7.01
C LEU A 182 22.16 -15.06 7.63
N LEU A 183 21.33 -15.72 6.82
CA LEU A 183 20.27 -16.59 7.33
C LEU A 183 20.84 -17.89 7.91
N GLY A 184 21.92 -18.40 7.31
CA GLY A 184 22.67 -19.56 7.80
C GLY A 184 23.33 -19.34 9.15
N THR A 185 23.84 -18.13 9.44
CA THR A 185 24.38 -17.80 10.78
C THR A 185 23.27 -17.71 11.83
N ILE A 186 22.10 -17.14 11.50
CA ILE A 186 20.93 -17.10 12.39
C ILE A 186 20.44 -18.52 12.70
N GLY A 187 20.44 -19.41 11.70
CA GLY A 187 20.02 -20.81 11.86
C GLY A 187 20.95 -21.69 12.74
N ARG A 188 22.15 -21.22 13.07
CA ARG A 188 23.05 -21.93 14.00
C ARG A 188 22.55 -21.88 15.44
N VAL A 189 21.73 -20.89 15.79
CA VAL A 189 21.14 -20.77 17.13
C VAL A 189 19.90 -21.66 17.22
N PRO A 190 19.85 -22.67 18.10
CA PRO A 190 18.74 -23.63 18.16
C PRO A 190 17.38 -22.96 18.40
N ARG A 191 17.35 -21.88 19.18
CA ARG A 191 16.13 -21.09 19.46
C ARG A 191 15.60 -20.32 18.24
N LEU A 192 16.44 -20.03 17.24
CA LEU A 192 16.08 -19.22 16.07
C LEU A 192 15.91 -20.02 14.78
N ARG A 193 16.07 -21.36 14.82
CA ARG A 193 15.93 -22.21 13.62
C ARG A 193 14.57 -22.06 12.93
N GLY A 194 13.48 -21.98 13.70
CA GLY A 194 12.14 -21.77 13.16
C GLY A 194 12.00 -20.41 12.45
N LEU A 195 12.56 -19.35 13.05
CA LEU A 195 12.57 -18.02 12.44
C LEU A 195 13.46 -17.97 11.19
N ALA A 196 14.62 -18.62 11.22
CA ALA A 196 15.55 -18.69 10.09
C ALA A 196 14.87 -19.34 8.86
N ALA A 197 14.15 -20.45 9.05
CA ALA A 197 13.41 -21.11 7.97
C ALA A 197 12.32 -20.20 7.37
N ARG A 198 11.59 -19.47 8.21
CA ARG A 198 10.58 -18.49 7.79
C ARG A 198 11.19 -17.34 6.99
N LEU A 199 12.29 -16.77 7.51
CA LEU A 199 13.02 -15.70 6.83
C LEU A 199 13.64 -16.16 5.51
N GLN A 200 14.08 -17.42 5.43
CA GLN A 200 14.60 -17.99 4.19
C GLN A 200 13.52 -18.15 3.13
N ALA A 201 12.32 -18.60 3.50
CA ALA A 201 11.17 -18.64 2.59
C ALA A 201 10.77 -17.23 2.12
N ALA A 202 10.76 -16.25 3.03
CA ALA A 202 10.47 -14.86 2.71
C ALA A 202 11.52 -14.22 1.80
N TYR A 203 12.80 -14.49 2.05
CA TYR A 203 13.91 -14.02 1.20
C TYR A 203 13.83 -14.62 -0.20
N ALA A 204 13.56 -15.93 -0.32
CA ALA A 204 13.41 -16.59 -1.61
C ALA A 204 12.23 -16.01 -2.42
N ALA A 205 11.08 -15.79 -1.76
CA ALA A 205 9.93 -15.13 -2.36
C ALA A 205 10.29 -13.71 -2.81
N LEU A 206 10.86 -12.88 -1.93
CA LEU A 206 11.28 -11.51 -2.27
C LEU A 206 12.23 -11.48 -3.47
N ARG A 207 13.26 -12.33 -3.47
CA ARG A 207 14.24 -12.40 -4.56
C ARG A 207 13.58 -12.77 -5.88
N SER A 208 12.63 -13.70 -5.88
CA SER A 208 11.88 -14.08 -7.09
C SER A 208 11.08 -12.90 -7.67
N LEU A 209 10.59 -11.99 -6.82
CA LEU A 209 9.87 -10.79 -7.23
C LEU A 209 10.81 -9.65 -7.69
N CYS A 210 12.04 -9.64 -7.20
CA CYS A 210 13.08 -8.66 -7.59
C CYS A 210 13.85 -9.06 -8.86
N LEU A 211 13.54 -10.22 -9.47
CA LEU A 211 14.12 -10.61 -10.75
C LEU A 211 13.72 -9.60 -11.86
N PRO A 212 14.55 -9.41 -12.91
CA PRO A 212 14.30 -8.40 -13.93
C PRO A 212 12.92 -8.47 -14.59
N GLY A 213 12.44 -9.67 -14.92
CA GLY A 213 11.11 -9.85 -15.53
C GLY A 213 9.96 -9.35 -14.64
N PRO A 214 9.77 -9.96 -13.45
CA PRO A 214 8.76 -9.52 -12.49
C PRO A 214 8.89 -8.05 -12.09
N LEU A 215 10.12 -7.59 -11.84
CA LEU A 215 10.39 -6.22 -11.42
C LEU A 215 10.00 -5.21 -12.50
N LEU A 216 10.38 -5.44 -13.76
CA LEU A 216 10.04 -4.56 -14.88
C LEU A 216 8.53 -4.53 -15.12
N ALA A 217 7.87 -5.69 -15.15
CA ALA A 217 6.43 -5.77 -15.37
C ALA A 217 5.64 -5.06 -14.24
N ALA A 218 6.00 -5.30 -12.99
CA ALA A 218 5.37 -4.64 -11.85
C ALA A 218 5.68 -3.12 -11.79
N THR A 219 6.89 -2.71 -12.16
CA THR A 219 7.27 -1.28 -12.26
C THR A 219 6.52 -0.58 -13.39
N ALA A 220 6.31 -1.23 -14.52
CA ALA A 220 5.50 -0.68 -15.61
C ALA A 220 4.05 -0.43 -15.17
N LEU A 221 3.43 -1.41 -14.49
CA LEU A 221 2.09 -1.23 -13.92
C LEU A 221 2.07 -0.12 -12.86
N ALA A 222 3.10 -0.05 -12.01
CA ALA A 222 3.25 1.02 -11.01
C ALA A 222 3.33 2.40 -11.68
N LEU A 223 4.16 2.53 -12.71
CA LEU A 223 4.38 3.78 -13.45
C LEU A 223 3.10 4.25 -14.13
N LEU A 224 2.38 3.34 -14.77
CA LEU A 224 1.07 3.65 -15.36
C LEU A 224 0.08 4.10 -14.28
N GLY A 225 -0.03 3.38 -13.16
CA GLY A 225 -0.93 3.73 -12.06
C GLY A 225 -0.64 5.12 -11.47
N TRP A 226 0.63 5.42 -11.18
CA TRP A 226 1.03 6.75 -10.70
C TRP A 226 0.83 7.85 -11.74
N SER A 227 1.01 7.54 -13.04
CA SER A 227 0.75 8.50 -14.11
C SER A 227 -0.75 8.83 -14.22
N LEU A 228 -1.64 7.84 -14.07
CA LEU A 228 -3.09 8.10 -13.99
C LEU A 228 -3.44 9.00 -12.80
N GLU A 229 -2.80 8.79 -11.65
CA GLU A 229 -2.99 9.62 -10.46
C GLU A 229 -2.55 11.07 -10.70
N VAL A 230 -1.40 11.27 -11.36
CA VAL A 230 -0.90 12.60 -11.74
C VAL A 230 -1.89 13.29 -12.68
N VAL A 231 -2.38 12.59 -13.70
CA VAL A 231 -3.37 13.15 -14.63
C VAL A 231 -4.67 13.46 -13.90
N ALA A 232 -5.14 12.59 -13.00
CA ALA A 232 -6.34 12.83 -12.20
C ALA A 232 -6.18 14.10 -11.34
N ALA A 233 -5.03 14.29 -10.70
CA ALA A 233 -4.75 15.50 -9.93
C ALA A 233 -4.77 16.75 -10.81
N VAL A 234 -4.19 16.70 -12.01
CA VAL A 234 -4.24 17.80 -12.99
C VAL A 234 -5.68 18.10 -13.40
N GLN A 235 -6.50 17.08 -13.66
CA GLN A 235 -7.91 17.26 -14.01
C GLN A 235 -8.69 17.95 -12.89
N ILE A 236 -8.46 17.57 -11.63
CA ILE A 236 -9.09 18.25 -10.49
C ILE A 236 -8.67 19.72 -10.44
N VAL A 237 -7.39 20.04 -10.64
CA VAL A 237 -6.92 21.44 -10.65
C VAL A 237 -7.56 22.24 -11.79
N GLN A 238 -7.58 21.69 -13.00
CA GLN A 238 -8.21 22.30 -14.17
C GLN A 238 -9.72 22.47 -14.01
N GLY A 239 -10.38 21.58 -13.26
CA GLY A 239 -11.80 21.67 -12.95
C GLY A 239 -12.21 22.93 -12.18
N PHE A 240 -11.26 23.59 -11.51
CA PHE A 240 -11.45 24.90 -10.86
C PHE A 240 -11.15 26.10 -11.79
N GLY A 241 -10.88 25.87 -13.07
CA GLY A 241 -10.63 26.92 -14.07
C GLY A 241 -9.20 27.44 -14.13
N ALA A 242 -8.21 26.61 -13.73
CA ALA A 242 -6.77 26.89 -13.85
C ALA A 242 -6.19 26.54 -15.24
#